data_AF-A0A2V4HA57-F1
#
_entry.id   AF-A0A2V4HA57-F1
#
_cell.length_a   1.000
_cell.length_b   1.000
_cell.length_c   1.000
_cell.angle_alpha   90.00
_cell.angle_beta   90.00
_cell.angle_gamma   90.00
#
_symmetry.space_group_name_H-M   'P 1'
#
loop_
_entity.id
_entity.type
_entity.pdbx_description
1 polymer ?
#
loop_
_entity_poly.entity_id
_entity_poly.type
_entity_poly.pdbx_seq_one_letter_code
_entity_poly.pdbx_strand_id
1 'polypeptide(L)'
;MRLTNKINYLHLLRRNFNNWLSIGLYLYRGKWALPSNKKFLVVLRDHTRIKLWGLEINLLFSLLRKGIHINDALDCVINNRIPFKNEFDVEYNISIKGWCNEGNINNGNIFDVFLSEEYRFLNVFEMDVIDVGASIGDSPIYFALRGAKRVIALEPFPYSYSFAELNVKKK
;
A
#
# COMPACT_ATOMS: atom_id res chain seq x y z
N MET A 1 3.68 -21.96 -8.29
CA MET A 1 3.96 -21.48 -6.92
C MET A 1 4.56 -22.63 -6.10
N ARG A 2 5.82 -22.52 -5.62
CA ARG A 2 6.56 -23.60 -4.92
C ARG A 2 5.90 -24.00 -3.57
N LEU A 3 6.01 -25.27 -3.15
CA LEU A 3 5.38 -25.83 -1.93
C LEU A 3 5.73 -25.05 -0.63
N THR A 4 6.97 -24.59 -0.51
CA THR A 4 7.47 -23.77 0.61
C THR A 4 6.68 -22.48 0.80
N ASN A 5 6.20 -21.87 -0.30
CA ASN A 5 5.40 -20.64 -0.24
C ASN A 5 3.99 -20.88 0.32
N LYS A 6 3.43 -22.10 0.22
CA LYS A 6 2.10 -22.43 0.77
C LYS A 6 2.13 -22.66 2.28
N ILE A 7 3.20 -23.26 2.79
CA ILE A 7 3.36 -23.52 4.23
C ILE A 7 3.52 -22.20 4.99
N ASN A 8 4.43 -21.33 4.53
CA ASN A 8 4.62 -19.99 5.11
C ASN A 8 3.34 -19.15 5.10
N TYR A 9 2.50 -19.34 4.08
CA TYR A 9 1.23 -18.64 3.93
C TYR A 9 0.19 -19.05 4.99
N LEU A 10 0.05 -20.36 5.24
CA LEU A 10 -0.85 -20.86 6.29
C LEU A 10 -0.37 -20.45 7.69
N HIS A 11 0.94 -20.45 7.94
CA HIS A 11 1.49 -19.95 9.20
C HIS A 11 1.22 -18.45 9.40
N LEU A 12 1.40 -17.62 8.37
CA LEU A 12 1.08 -16.20 8.43
C LEU A 12 -0.40 -15.95 8.76
N LEU A 13 -1.29 -16.68 8.10
CA LEU A 13 -2.73 -16.62 8.33
C LEU A 13 -3.07 -17.01 9.78
N ARG A 14 -2.58 -18.17 10.23
CA ARG A 14 -2.78 -18.66 11.59
C ARG A 14 -2.17 -17.71 12.62
N ARG A 15 -1.03 -17.09 12.37
CA ARG A 15 -0.40 -16.21 13.35
C ARG A 15 -1.26 -14.98 13.64
N ASN A 16 -1.88 -14.42 12.60
CA ASN A 16 -2.49 -13.10 12.67
C ASN A 16 -4.02 -13.10 12.84
N PHE A 17 -4.71 -14.19 12.47
CA PHE A 17 -6.17 -14.19 12.39
C PHE A 17 -6.80 -15.38 13.13
N ASN A 18 -7.92 -15.13 13.83
CA ASN A 18 -8.74 -16.16 14.45
C ASN A 18 -9.56 -16.92 13.42
N ASN A 19 -10.14 -16.23 12.43
CA ASN A 19 -10.88 -16.86 11.32
C ASN A 19 -9.98 -17.17 10.10
N TRP A 20 -8.73 -17.55 10.36
CA TRP A 20 -7.70 -17.81 9.34
C TRP A 20 -8.14 -18.80 8.27
N LEU A 21 -8.95 -19.82 8.61
CA LEU A 21 -9.43 -20.82 7.67
C LEU A 21 -10.39 -20.19 6.64
N SER A 22 -11.32 -19.36 7.11
CA SER A 22 -12.26 -18.63 6.26
C SER A 22 -11.53 -17.65 5.34
N ILE A 23 -10.52 -16.94 5.86
CA ILE A 23 -9.68 -16.03 5.06
C ILE A 23 -8.86 -16.81 4.03
N GLY A 24 -8.26 -17.93 4.42
CA GLY A 24 -7.50 -18.79 3.52
C GLY A 24 -8.35 -19.36 2.38
N LEU A 25 -9.58 -19.80 2.67
CA LEU A 25 -10.54 -20.24 1.65
C LEU A 25 -10.96 -19.10 0.72
N TYR A 26 -11.15 -17.89 1.25
CA TYR A 26 -11.43 -16.70 0.45
C TYR A 26 -10.30 -16.43 -0.56
N LEU A 27 -9.05 -16.41 -0.10
CA LEU A 27 -7.89 -16.13 -0.94
C LEU A 27 -7.60 -17.25 -1.95
N TYR A 28 -7.83 -18.51 -1.57
CA TYR A 28 -7.70 -19.66 -2.48
C TYR A 28 -8.69 -19.61 -3.66
N ARG A 29 -9.92 -19.16 -3.41
CA ARG A 29 -10.97 -19.01 -4.43
C ARG A 29 -10.71 -17.84 -5.40
N GLY A 30 -9.66 -17.05 -5.19
CA GLY A 30 -9.25 -15.96 -6.06
C GLY A 30 -10.16 -14.74 -5.99
N LYS A 31 -9.88 -13.73 -6.84
CA LYS A 31 -10.57 -12.42 -6.90
C LYS A 31 -12.10 -12.48 -7.07
N TRP A 32 -12.65 -13.67 -7.33
CA TRP A 32 -14.07 -13.93 -7.58
C TRP A 32 -14.86 -14.38 -6.34
N ALA A 33 -14.20 -14.52 -5.19
CA ALA A 33 -14.80 -15.12 -4.00
C ALA A 33 -15.80 -14.22 -3.23
N LEU A 34 -15.81 -12.90 -3.50
CA LEU A 34 -16.81 -11.96 -3.00
C LEU A 34 -17.19 -11.00 -4.12
N PRO A 35 -18.48 -10.69 -4.30
CA PRO A 35 -18.87 -9.61 -5.19
C PRO A 35 -18.24 -8.31 -4.69
N SER A 36 -17.80 -7.46 -5.62
CA SER A 36 -17.09 -6.20 -5.36
C SER A 36 -17.84 -5.23 -4.44
N ASN A 37 -19.12 -5.48 -4.18
CA ASN A 37 -20.01 -4.72 -3.31
C ASN A 37 -20.14 -5.28 -1.87
N LYS A 38 -19.40 -6.33 -1.49
CA LYS A 38 -19.50 -6.93 -0.14
C LYS A 38 -18.16 -7.00 0.59
N LYS A 39 -18.15 -6.48 1.82
CA LYS A 39 -17.01 -6.59 2.74
C LYS A 39 -16.95 -7.98 3.40
N PHE A 40 -15.75 -8.51 3.57
CA PHE A 40 -15.43 -9.72 4.32
C PHE A 40 -15.13 -9.39 5.77
N LEU A 41 -15.52 -10.26 6.70
CA LEU A 41 -15.14 -10.13 8.10
C LEU A 41 -13.77 -10.76 8.34
N VAL A 42 -12.82 -9.98 8.83
CA VAL A 42 -11.53 -10.40 9.35
C VAL A 42 -11.55 -10.30 10.87
N VAL A 43 -11.11 -11.35 11.56
CA VAL A 43 -11.06 -11.40 13.02
C VAL A 43 -9.61 -11.60 13.43
N LEU A 44 -9.06 -10.61 14.11
CA LEU A 44 -7.70 -10.63 14.65
C LEU A 44 -7.58 -11.57 15.85
N ARG A 45 -6.35 -11.85 16.29
CA ARG A 45 -6.08 -12.73 17.43
C ARG A 45 -6.60 -12.19 18.76
N ASP A 46 -6.57 -10.88 18.95
CA ASP A 46 -7.16 -10.16 20.08
C ASP A 46 -8.70 -10.07 20.03
N HIS A 47 -9.33 -10.78 19.09
CA HIS A 47 -10.77 -10.77 18.82
C HIS A 47 -11.33 -9.48 18.20
N THR A 48 -10.48 -8.52 17.82
CA THR A 48 -10.88 -7.35 17.05
C THR A 48 -11.51 -7.77 15.71
N ARG A 49 -12.66 -7.18 15.38
CA ARG A 49 -13.48 -7.53 14.21
C ARG A 49 -13.47 -6.38 13.20
N ILE A 50 -12.96 -6.66 12.00
CA ILE A 50 -12.76 -5.66 10.95
C ILE A 50 -13.45 -6.13 9.67
N LYS A 51 -14.18 -5.23 8.99
CA LYS A 51 -14.81 -5.52 7.70
C LYS A 51 -13.99 -4.88 6.58
N LEU A 52 -13.40 -5.71 5.72
CA LEU A 52 -12.52 -5.28 4.63
C LEU A 52 -13.07 -5.65 3.25
N TRP A 53 -12.81 -4.82 2.26
CA TRP A 53 -13.00 -5.14 0.85
C TRP A 53 -11.99 -6.19 0.37
N GLY A 54 -12.29 -6.86 -0.74
CA GLY A 54 -11.38 -7.86 -1.29
C GLY A 54 -9.99 -7.32 -1.64
N LEU A 55 -9.91 -6.09 -2.15
CA LEU A 55 -8.64 -5.41 -2.43
C LEU A 55 -7.85 -5.11 -1.15
N GLU A 56 -8.52 -4.57 -0.13
CA GLU A 56 -7.94 -4.29 1.19
C GLU A 56 -7.36 -5.57 1.82
N ILE A 57 -8.05 -6.70 1.69
CA ILE A 57 -7.56 -7.99 2.15
C ILE A 57 -6.28 -8.38 1.38
N ASN A 58 -6.29 -8.30 0.05
CA ASN A 58 -5.11 -8.64 -0.76
C ASN A 58 -3.90 -7.77 -0.40
N LEU A 59 -4.10 -6.47 -0.20
CA LEU A 59 -3.06 -5.53 0.22
C LEU A 59 -2.55 -5.85 1.61
N LEU A 60 -3.45 -6.06 2.59
CA LEU A 60 -3.10 -6.50 3.93
C LEU A 60 -2.21 -7.75 3.89
N PHE A 61 -2.57 -8.74 3.07
CA PHE A 61 -1.75 -9.95 2.91
C PHE A 61 -0.40 -9.69 2.25
N SER A 62 -0.32 -8.79 1.28
CA SER A 62 0.95 -8.40 0.66
C SER A 62 1.91 -7.78 1.69
N LEU A 63 1.40 -6.87 2.53
CA LEU A 63 2.13 -6.22 3.62
C LEU A 63 2.63 -7.24 4.65
N LEU A 64 1.74 -8.11 5.13
CA LEU A 64 2.08 -9.16 6.10
C LEU A 64 3.14 -10.13 5.56
N ARG A 65 3.10 -10.48 4.26
CA ARG A 65 4.10 -11.34 3.62
C ARG A 65 5.51 -10.72 3.59
N LYS A 66 5.60 -9.40 3.60
CA LYS A 66 6.86 -8.67 3.71
C LYS A 66 7.34 -8.49 5.15
N GLY A 67 6.60 -8.97 6.13
CA GLY A 67 6.97 -8.89 7.54
C GLY A 67 6.46 -7.65 8.27
N ILE A 68 5.65 -6.79 7.61
CA ILE A 68 4.99 -5.66 8.28
C ILE A 68 4.05 -6.22 9.35
N HIS A 69 4.07 -5.61 10.54
CA HIS A 69 3.21 -6.03 11.64
C HIS A 69 1.73 -5.74 11.33
N ILE A 70 0.82 -6.55 11.87
CA ILE A 70 -0.59 -6.47 11.47
C ILE A 70 -1.25 -5.12 11.76
N ASN A 71 -0.90 -4.49 12.88
CA ASN A 71 -1.48 -3.19 13.22
C ASN A 71 -1.04 -2.12 12.22
N ASP A 72 0.24 -2.08 11.85
CA ASP A 72 0.77 -1.13 10.87
C ASP A 72 0.21 -1.39 9.47
N ALA A 73 0.07 -2.68 9.11
CA ALA A 73 -0.53 -3.06 7.85
C ALA A 73 -2.01 -2.66 7.77
N LEU A 74 -2.76 -2.77 8.87
CA LEU A 74 -4.14 -2.29 8.95
C LEU A 74 -4.23 -0.77 8.92
N ASP A 75 -3.32 -0.05 9.58
CA ASP A 75 -3.27 1.41 9.52
C ASP A 75 -3.00 1.91 8.09
N CYS A 76 -2.12 1.22 7.36
CA CYS A 76 -1.87 1.47 5.94
C CYS A 76 -3.10 1.22 5.07
N VAL A 77 -3.80 0.10 5.28
CA VAL A 77 -4.92 -0.32 4.42
C VAL A 77 -6.21 0.45 4.72
N ILE A 78 -6.51 0.67 5.99
CA ILE A 78 -7.80 1.23 6.44
C ILE A 78 -7.71 2.75 6.55
N ASN A 79 -6.63 3.26 7.15
CA ASN A 79 -6.50 4.68 7.46
C ASN A 79 -5.66 5.44 6.44
N ASN A 80 -5.18 4.75 5.40
CA ASN A 80 -4.31 5.31 4.37
C ASN A 80 -3.09 6.00 4.98
N ARG A 81 -2.49 5.37 6.00
CA ARG A 81 -1.27 5.83 6.66
C ARG A 81 -0.10 4.92 6.30
N ILE A 82 0.73 5.40 5.39
CA ILE A 82 1.87 4.65 4.84
C ILE A 82 3.10 5.04 5.67
N PRO A 83 3.68 4.11 6.46
CA PRO A 83 4.91 4.38 7.17
C PRO A 83 6.07 4.46 6.17
N PHE A 84 6.87 5.51 6.26
CA PHE A 84 8.05 5.68 5.44
C PHE A 84 9.18 6.30 6.28
N LYS A 85 10.38 5.75 6.16
CA LYS A 85 11.57 6.26 6.84
C LYS A 85 12.58 6.66 5.77
N ASN A 86 13.04 7.90 5.78
CA ASN A 86 14.01 8.36 4.79
C ASN A 86 15.45 7.96 5.18
N GLU A 87 16.41 8.35 4.35
CA GLU A 87 17.84 8.05 4.55
C GLU A 87 18.43 8.68 5.83
N PHE A 88 17.75 9.67 6.42
CA PHE A 88 18.17 10.38 7.63
C PHE A 88 17.47 9.85 8.89
N ASP A 89 16.87 8.66 8.80
CA ASP A 89 16.08 8.05 9.87
C ASP A 89 14.86 8.89 10.32
N VAL A 90 14.41 9.84 9.50
CA VAL A 90 13.19 10.61 9.76
C VAL A 90 11.99 9.79 9.33
N GLU A 91 11.07 9.58 10.27
CA GLU A 91 9.83 8.84 10.05
C GLU A 91 8.69 9.75 9.60
N TYR A 92 8.00 9.30 8.56
CA TYR A 92 6.85 9.95 7.96
C TYR A 92 5.67 9.00 7.96
N ASN A 93 4.49 9.58 8.17
CA ASN A 93 3.21 8.91 8.03
C ASN A 93 2.48 9.54 6.84
N ILE A 94 2.67 8.96 5.67
CA ILE A 94 2.23 9.53 4.40
C ILE A 94 0.79 9.13 4.14
N SER A 95 -0.02 10.04 3.61
CA SER A 95 -1.36 9.71 3.12
C SER A 95 -1.50 10.14 1.66
N ILE A 96 -1.71 9.16 0.78
CA ILE A 96 -1.85 9.38 -0.67
C ILE A 96 -3.29 9.06 -1.08
N LYS A 97 -4.03 10.05 -1.55
CA LYS A 97 -5.38 9.88 -2.08
C LYS A 97 -5.34 9.21 -3.45
N GLY A 98 -6.36 8.40 -3.74
CA GLY A 98 -6.54 7.75 -5.03
C GLY A 98 -5.98 6.32 -5.16
N TRP A 99 -5.23 5.81 -4.17
CA TRP A 99 -4.65 4.45 -4.22
C TRP A 99 -5.57 3.35 -3.65
N CYS A 100 -6.32 3.65 -2.59
CA CYS A 100 -7.27 2.73 -1.94
C CYS A 100 -8.63 3.42 -1.81
N ASN A 101 -9.63 2.90 -2.54
CA ASN A 101 -11.04 3.34 -2.54
C ASN A 101 -11.27 4.77 -3.06
N GLU A 102 -11.68 4.88 -4.32
CA GLU A 102 -12.45 6.00 -4.93
C GLU A 102 -12.60 5.72 -6.45
N GLY A 103 -13.18 4.57 -6.81
CA GLY A 103 -13.31 4.16 -8.22
C GLY A 103 -12.00 3.73 -8.90
N ASN A 104 -10.86 3.90 -8.24
CA ASN A 104 -9.56 3.49 -8.70
C ASN A 104 -9.25 2.03 -8.32
N ILE A 105 -9.29 1.16 -9.32
CA ILE A 105 -8.83 -0.22 -9.21
C ILE A 105 -7.38 -0.23 -9.71
N ASN A 106 -6.42 0.13 -8.86
CA ASN A 106 -4.96 0.15 -9.11
C ASN A 106 -4.35 1.40 -9.80
N ASN A 107 -4.64 2.63 -9.37
CA ASN A 107 -3.76 3.75 -9.72
C ASN A 107 -2.75 4.01 -8.61
N GLY A 108 -1.49 4.21 -8.99
CA GLY A 108 -0.35 4.35 -8.08
C GLY A 108 0.17 3.01 -7.58
N ASN A 109 1.47 2.97 -7.26
CA ASN A 109 2.15 1.79 -6.77
C ASN A 109 2.76 2.04 -5.39
N ILE A 110 1.95 2.54 -4.45
CA ILE A 110 2.38 2.93 -3.09
C ILE A 110 3.21 1.85 -2.41
N PHE A 111 2.78 0.60 -2.58
CA PHE A 111 3.51 -0.52 -2.00
C PHE A 111 4.92 -0.64 -2.56
N ASP A 112 5.10 -0.55 -3.88
CA ASP A 112 6.44 -0.64 -4.44
C ASP A 112 7.25 0.64 -4.20
N VAL A 113 6.62 1.81 -4.29
CA VAL A 113 7.28 3.09 -4.07
C VAL A 113 7.77 3.24 -2.63
N PHE A 114 6.91 3.06 -1.62
CA PHE A 114 7.24 3.37 -0.23
C PHE A 114 7.65 2.14 0.61
N LEU A 115 7.14 0.95 0.29
CA LEU A 115 7.35 -0.24 1.14
C LEU A 115 8.29 -1.28 0.54
N SER A 116 8.33 -1.45 -0.80
CA SER A 116 9.47 -2.11 -1.48
C SER A 116 10.66 -1.16 -1.58
N GLU A 117 10.41 0.14 -1.49
CA GLU A 117 11.36 1.19 -1.85
C GLU A 117 12.01 0.91 -3.21
N GLU A 118 11.21 0.66 -4.24
CA GLU A 118 11.67 0.26 -5.58
C GLU A 118 12.73 1.22 -6.16
N TYR A 119 12.61 2.51 -5.85
CA TYR A 119 13.53 3.54 -6.29
C TYR A 119 14.71 3.77 -5.35
N ARG A 120 14.92 2.94 -4.32
CA ARG A 120 15.99 3.17 -3.32
C ARG A 120 17.38 3.18 -3.91
N PHE A 121 17.58 2.47 -5.02
CA PHE A 121 18.85 2.44 -5.75
C PHE A 121 19.21 3.81 -6.36
N LEU A 122 18.23 4.72 -6.54
CA LEU A 122 18.42 6.04 -7.10
C LEU A 122 18.74 7.04 -5.99
N ASN A 123 19.95 7.60 -5.99
CA ASN A 123 20.32 8.70 -5.10
C ASN A 123 19.82 10.03 -5.67
N VAL A 124 18.85 10.64 -5.00
CA VAL A 124 18.23 11.91 -5.41
C VAL A 124 18.56 13.07 -4.47
N PHE A 125 19.38 12.85 -3.44
CA PHE A 125 19.68 13.88 -2.44
C PHE A 125 20.30 15.13 -3.08
N GLU A 126 19.71 16.30 -2.82
CA GLU A 126 20.09 17.61 -3.37
C GLU A 126 20.06 17.70 -4.92
N MET A 127 19.37 16.77 -5.59
CA MET A 127 19.23 16.75 -7.04
C MET A 127 17.90 17.36 -7.51
N ASP A 128 17.91 17.89 -8.74
CA ASP A 128 16.68 18.17 -9.49
C ASP A 128 16.17 16.87 -10.13
N VAL A 129 14.91 16.51 -9.86
CA VAL A 129 14.27 15.29 -10.38
C VAL A 129 13.14 15.68 -11.34
N ILE A 130 13.09 15.04 -12.50
CA ILE A 130 11.94 15.08 -13.41
C ILE A 130 11.30 13.70 -13.39
N ASP A 131 10.06 13.63 -12.92
CA ASP A 131 9.28 12.40 -12.85
C ASP A 131 8.19 12.42 -13.93
N VAL A 132 8.26 11.49 -14.88
CA VAL A 132 7.36 11.42 -16.04
C VAL A 132 6.41 10.24 -15.86
N GLY A 133 5.10 10.52 -15.91
CA GLY A 133 4.07 9.53 -15.56
C GLY A 133 3.85 9.45 -14.05
N ALA A 134 3.81 10.61 -13.39
CA ALA A 134 3.73 10.73 -11.94
C ALA A 134 2.44 10.16 -11.31
N SER A 135 1.46 9.73 -12.11
CA SER A 135 0.25 9.06 -11.65
C SER A 135 -0.48 9.90 -10.59
N ILE A 136 -0.65 9.38 -9.38
CA ILE A 136 -1.32 10.05 -8.27
C ILE A 136 -0.34 10.82 -7.37
N GLY A 137 0.89 11.05 -7.83
CA GLY A 137 1.92 11.80 -7.11
C GLY A 137 2.70 10.98 -6.09
N ASP A 138 2.66 9.65 -6.17
CA ASP A 138 3.36 8.76 -5.24
C ASP A 138 4.89 8.82 -5.36
N SER A 139 5.45 8.62 -6.55
CA SER A 139 6.91 8.70 -6.76
C SER A 139 7.49 10.10 -6.58
N PRO A 140 6.86 11.22 -7.00
CA PRO A 140 7.38 12.55 -6.73
C PRO A 140 7.48 12.86 -5.23
N ILE A 141 6.48 12.45 -4.44
CA ILE A 141 6.48 12.63 -2.99
C ILE A 141 7.60 11.78 -2.38
N TYR A 142 7.79 10.55 -2.84
CA TYR A 142 8.92 9.71 -2.42
C TYR A 142 10.26 10.41 -2.65
N PHE A 143 10.50 10.95 -3.85
CA PHE A 143 11.75 11.65 -4.16
C PHE A 143 11.93 12.91 -3.30
N ALA A 144 10.86 13.67 -3.06
CA ALA A 144 10.90 14.82 -2.17
C ALA A 144 11.29 14.43 -0.73
N LEU A 145 10.70 13.36 -0.19
CA LEU A 145 11.02 12.88 1.16
C LEU A 145 12.42 12.25 1.27
N ARG A 146 12.99 11.81 0.15
CA ARG A 146 14.39 11.38 0.03
C ARG A 146 15.38 12.54 -0.10
N GLY A 147 14.91 13.78 -0.05
CA GLY A 147 15.75 14.98 -0.03
C GLY A 147 16.12 15.49 -1.42
N ALA A 148 15.32 15.20 -2.44
CA ALA A 148 15.45 15.90 -3.72
C ALA A 148 15.30 17.41 -3.52
N LYS A 149 16.19 18.18 -4.15
CA LYS A 149 16.19 19.65 -4.09
C LYS A 149 14.93 20.23 -4.72
N ARG A 150 14.51 19.64 -5.84
CA ARG A 150 13.30 20.01 -6.57
C ARG A 150 12.79 18.80 -7.33
N VAL A 151 11.48 18.61 -7.33
CA VAL A 151 10.83 17.55 -8.12
C VAL A 151 9.83 18.20 -9.07
N ILE A 152 9.96 17.92 -10.36
CA ILE A 152 9.03 18.32 -11.41
C ILE A 152 8.28 17.06 -11.86
N ALA A 153 7.03 16.94 -11.45
CA ALA A 153 6.16 15.82 -11.78
C ALA A 153 5.32 16.13 -13.02
N LEU A 154 5.33 15.24 -14.01
CA LEU A 154 4.56 15.36 -15.25
C LEU A 154 3.57 14.20 -15.34
N GLU A 155 2.27 14.51 -15.34
CA GLU A 155 1.20 13.52 -15.48
C GLU A 155 0.18 13.99 -16.54
N PRO A 156 0.09 13.30 -17.70
CA PRO A 156 -0.76 13.74 -18.81
C PRO A 156 -2.25 13.41 -18.61
N PHE A 157 -2.61 12.43 -17.76
CA PHE A 157 -4.00 12.03 -17.58
C PHE A 157 -4.68 12.93 -16.53
N PRO A 158 -5.71 13.73 -16.90
CA PRO A 158 -6.34 14.69 -15.99
C PRO A 158 -6.88 14.07 -14.71
N TYR A 159 -7.37 12.82 -14.78
CA TYR A 159 -7.89 12.09 -13.63
C TYR A 159 -6.78 11.80 -12.60
N SER A 160 -5.65 11.21 -13.03
CA SER A 160 -4.52 10.93 -12.14
C SER A 160 -3.85 12.23 -11.67
N TYR A 161 -3.68 13.20 -12.59
CA TYR A 161 -3.17 14.53 -12.28
C TYR A 161 -3.95 15.21 -11.15
N SER A 162 -5.28 15.08 -11.13
CA SER A 162 -6.10 15.68 -10.07
C SER A 162 -5.75 15.12 -8.68
N PHE A 163 -5.44 13.82 -8.56
CA PHE A 163 -4.95 13.23 -7.32
C PHE A 163 -3.52 13.65 -7.00
N ALA A 164 -2.61 13.66 -7.99
CA ALA A 164 -1.25 14.15 -7.78
C ALA A 164 -1.24 15.57 -7.21
N GLU A 165 -2.05 16.46 -7.80
CA GLU A 165 -2.21 17.83 -7.34
C GLU A 165 -2.78 17.90 -5.91
N LEU A 166 -3.81 17.09 -5.60
CA LEU A 166 -4.37 17.01 -4.25
C LEU A 166 -3.37 16.52 -3.20
N ASN A 167 -2.48 15.59 -3.57
CA ASN A 167 -1.52 14.97 -2.66
C ASN A 167 -0.31 15.87 -2.35
N VAL A 168 0.05 16.79 -3.26
CA VAL A 168 1.16 17.74 -3.04
C VAL A 168 0.71 19.09 -2.45
N LYS A 169 -0.59 19.41 -2.52
CA LYS A 169 -1.14 20.62 -1.90
C LYS A 169 -1.03 20.56 -0.37
N LYS A 170 -0.45 21.60 0.24
CA LYS A 170 -0.38 21.75 1.70
C LYS A 170 -1.80 21.71 2.29
N LYS A 171 -1.94 20.96 3.38
CA LYS A 171 -3.08 21.02 4.29
C LYS A 171 -2.72 21.82 5.52
#